data_AF-A0A2S7IQ78-F1
#
_entry.id   AF-A0A2S7IQ78-F1
#
_cell.length_a   1.000
_cell.length_b   1.000
_cell.length_c   1.000
_cell.angle_alpha   90.00
_cell.angle_beta   90.00
_cell.angle_gamma   90.00
#
_symmetry.space_group_name_H-M   'P 1'
#
loop_
_entity.id
_entity.type
_entity.pdbx_description
1 polymer ?
#
loop_
_entity_poly.entity_id
_entity_poly.type
_entity_poly.pdbx_seq_one_letter_code
_entity_poly.pdbx_strand_id
1 'polypeptide(L)'
;MALEIEGVLQQVLPEVTGTSKSGNSWVKQDFVIETDEQYPKKVNFSLWGDKVAEFKQYTPGDKIKVSFNLESREYNGRWYTEARAWRVDAVDTNAFIGGSEPTHMPSSPTLPPADNDTDDLPF
;
A
#
# COMPACT_ATOMS: atom_id res chain seq x y z
N MET A 1 9.76 -21.40 2.14
CA MET A 1 8.72 -20.96 3.08
C MET A 1 8.43 -19.52 2.73
N ALA A 2 7.22 -19.18 2.32
CA ALA A 2 6.82 -17.80 2.09
C ALA A 2 6.24 -17.23 3.38
N LEU A 3 6.68 -16.04 3.77
CA LEU A 3 6.17 -15.29 4.91
C LEU A 3 5.43 -14.06 4.41
N GLU A 4 4.42 -13.64 5.15
CA GLU A 4 3.58 -12.48 4.82
C GLU A 4 3.46 -11.60 6.06
N ILE A 5 3.48 -10.29 5.85
CA ILE A 5 3.27 -9.30 6.91
C ILE A 5 2.52 -8.10 6.37
N GLU A 6 1.67 -7.50 7.19
CA GLU A 6 0.92 -6.29 6.86
C GLU A 6 1.38 -5.13 7.73
N GLY A 7 1.40 -3.94 7.14
CA GLY A 7 1.83 -2.75 7.84
C GLY A 7 1.71 -1.49 6.99
N VAL A 8 2.07 -0.36 7.60
CA VAL A 8 2.09 0.94 6.93
C VAL A 8 3.49 1.23 6.41
N LEU A 9 3.61 1.59 5.14
CA LEU A 9 4.87 2.01 4.54
C LEU A 9 5.36 3.29 5.22
N GLN A 10 6.48 3.21 5.92
CA GLN A 10 6.99 4.32 6.73
C GLN A 10 8.11 5.08 6.00
N GLN A 11 8.98 4.36 5.29
CA GLN A 11 10.11 4.97 4.60
C GLN A 11 10.52 4.15 3.38
N VAL A 12 10.85 4.83 2.29
CA VAL A 12 11.51 4.24 1.12
C VAL A 12 12.94 4.76 1.07
N LEU A 13 13.92 3.86 1.02
CA LEU A 13 15.33 4.20 0.95
C LEU A 13 15.77 4.40 -0.51
N PRO A 14 16.89 5.12 -0.77
CA PRO A 14 17.39 5.32 -2.12
C PRO A 14 17.70 4.01 -2.86
N GLU A 15 17.47 3.99 -4.17
CA GLU A 15 17.85 2.88 -5.05
C GLU A 15 19.37 2.72 -5.07
N VAL A 16 19.82 1.47 -4.92
CA VAL A 16 21.21 1.07 -5.08
C VAL A 16 21.31 0.21 -6.34
N THR A 17 22.18 0.59 -7.25
CA THR A 17 22.43 -0.16 -8.48
C THR A 17 23.87 -0.64 -8.52
N GLY A 18 24.13 -1.69 -9.30
CA GLY A 18 25.48 -2.17 -9.55
C GLY A 18 25.53 -3.17 -10.67
N THR A 19 26.75 -3.64 -10.96
CA THR A 19 27.00 -4.69 -11.95
C THR A 19 27.50 -5.92 -11.22
N SER A 20 26.86 -7.06 -11.45
CA SER A 20 27.31 -8.35 -10.91
C SER A 20 28.64 -8.77 -11.54
N LYS A 21 29.35 -9.70 -10.90
CA LYS A 21 30.60 -10.27 -11.44
C LYS A 21 30.44 -10.91 -12.82
N SER A 22 29.21 -11.31 -13.18
CA SER A 22 28.85 -11.88 -14.49
C SER A 22 28.41 -10.85 -15.52
N GLY A 23 28.47 -9.55 -15.21
CA GLY A 23 28.13 -8.46 -16.14
C GLY A 23 26.65 -8.05 -16.13
N ASN A 24 25.77 -8.77 -15.43
CA ASN A 24 24.36 -8.38 -15.32
C ASN A 24 24.20 -7.20 -14.34
N SER A 25 23.51 -6.16 -14.77
CA SER A 25 23.10 -5.06 -13.90
C SER A 25 22.04 -5.53 -12.90
N TRP A 26 22.15 -5.06 -11.65
CA TRP A 26 21.16 -5.28 -10.62
C TRP A 26 20.74 -3.94 -10.02
N VAL A 27 19.49 -3.89 -9.58
CA VAL A 27 18.93 -2.81 -8.77
C VAL A 27 18.38 -3.41 -7.50
N LYS A 28 18.62 -2.73 -6.40
CA LYS A 28 18.10 -3.02 -5.07
C LYS A 28 17.48 -1.75 -4.52
N GLN A 29 16.35 -1.87 -3.85
CA GLN A 29 15.78 -0.78 -3.06
C GLN A 29 15.26 -1.33 -1.74
N ASP A 30 15.58 -0.65 -0.66
CA ASP A 30 15.09 -1.01 0.67
C ASP A 30 13.92 -0.12 1.06
N PHE A 31 13.02 -0.66 1.87
CA PHE A 31 11.91 0.09 2.45
C PHE A 31 11.61 -0.41 3.85
N VAL A 32 10.94 0.42 4.65
CA VAL A 32 10.58 0.13 6.03
C VAL A 32 9.08 0.22 6.17
N ILE A 33 8.47 -0.81 6.73
CA ILE A 33 7.07 -0.77 7.17
C ILE A 33 7.01 -0.73 8.69
N GLU A 34 5.90 -0.23 9.20
CA GLU A 34 5.51 -0.34 10.60
C GLU A 34 4.36 -1.34 10.72
N THR A 35 4.49 -2.36 11.57
CA THR A 35 3.51 -3.44 11.70
C THR A 35 2.21 -2.97 12.37
N ASP A 36 1.08 -3.54 11.94
CA ASP A 36 -0.27 -3.24 12.47
C ASP A 36 -0.60 -4.08 13.72
N GLU A 37 0.31 -4.09 14.71
CA GLU A 37 0.16 -4.86 15.95
C GLU A 37 0.03 -3.96 17.18
N GLN A 38 -0.37 -4.52 18.33
CA GLN A 38 -0.47 -3.79 19.61
C GLN A 38 0.83 -3.05 19.98
N TYR A 39 1.97 -3.58 19.52
CA TYR A 39 3.29 -2.96 19.66
C TYR A 39 3.95 -2.87 18.28
N PRO A 40 3.71 -1.77 17.53
CA PRO A 40 4.20 -1.62 16.17
C PRO A 40 5.72 -1.73 16.11
N LYS A 41 6.21 -2.56 15.18
CA LYS A 41 7.64 -2.73 14.92
C LYS A 41 7.98 -2.21 13.55
N LYS A 42 9.12 -1.56 13.44
CA LYS A 42 9.68 -1.15 12.16
C LYS A 42 10.49 -2.29 11.58
N VAL A 43 10.12 -2.76 10.39
CA VAL A 43 10.78 -3.87 9.71
C VAL A 43 11.27 -3.40 8.36
N ASN A 44 12.56 -3.63 8.09
CA ASN A 44 13.19 -3.32 6.80
C ASN A 44 13.05 -4.52 5.85
N PHE A 45 12.67 -4.23 4.61
CA PHE A 45 12.57 -5.18 3.52
C PHE A 45 13.41 -4.73 2.33
N SER A 46 13.93 -5.71 1.60
CA SER A 46 14.73 -5.50 0.39
C SER A 46 14.00 -5.99 -0.86
N LEU A 47 13.90 -5.12 -1.86
CA LEU A 47 13.41 -5.41 -3.21
C LEU A 47 14.57 -5.51 -4.17
N TRP A 48 14.43 -6.36 -5.18
CA TRP A 48 15.45 -6.60 -6.19
C TRP A 48 14.85 -6.63 -7.59
N GLY A 49 15.61 -6.16 -8.58
CA GLY A 49 15.25 -6.24 -9.99
C GLY A 49 13.92 -5.55 -10.29
N ASP A 50 13.04 -6.23 -11.04
CA ASP A 50 11.76 -5.70 -11.51
C ASP A 50 10.82 -5.25 -10.38
N LYS A 51 10.96 -5.86 -9.18
CA LYS A 51 10.14 -5.51 -8.01
C LYS A 51 10.41 -4.12 -7.48
N VAL A 52 11.59 -3.57 -7.74
CA VAL A 52 11.90 -2.17 -7.42
C VAL A 52 11.04 -1.22 -8.25
N ALA A 53 10.87 -1.49 -9.55
CA ALA A 53 10.05 -0.68 -10.43
C ALA A 53 8.55 -0.78 -10.08
N GLU A 54 8.06 -1.98 -9.80
CA GLU A 54 6.68 -2.23 -9.36
C GLU A 54 6.35 -1.49 -8.06
N PHE A 55 7.34 -1.35 -7.17
CA PHE A 55 7.14 -0.71 -5.87
C PHE A 55 7.05 0.83 -5.94
N LYS A 56 7.41 1.46 -7.06
CA LYS A 56 7.33 2.93 -7.21
C LYS A 56 5.92 3.49 -7.14
N GLN A 57 4.90 2.64 -7.25
CA GLN A 57 3.50 3.04 -7.09
C GLN A 57 3.09 3.32 -5.64
N TYR A 58 3.86 2.82 -4.66
CA TYR A 58 3.55 2.98 -3.24
C TYR A 58 4.25 4.21 -2.65
N THR A 59 3.59 4.85 -1.70
CA THR A 59 4.06 6.05 -1.01
C THR A 59 4.03 5.88 0.51
N PRO A 60 4.90 6.57 1.27
CA PRO A 60 4.83 6.54 2.71
C PRO A 60 3.44 6.92 3.23
N GLY A 61 2.86 6.09 4.09
CA GLY A 61 1.49 6.18 4.57
C GLY A 61 0.57 5.08 4.02
N ASP A 62 0.94 4.41 2.93
CA ASP A 62 0.11 3.34 2.35
C ASP A 62 0.13 2.07 3.21
N LYS A 63 -1.04 1.46 3.42
CA LYS A 63 -1.15 0.14 4.04
C LYS A 63 -0.87 -0.92 2.98
N ILE A 64 0.16 -1.72 3.22
CA ILE A 64 0.65 -2.72 2.26
C ILE A 64 0.81 -4.08 2.92
N LYS A 65 0.62 -5.12 2.12
CA LYS A 65 0.93 -6.50 2.46
C LYS A 65 2.21 -6.90 1.74
N VAL A 66 3.21 -7.32 2.50
CA VAL A 66 4.53 -7.70 1.99
C VAL A 66 4.67 -9.21 2.09
N SER A 67 4.85 -9.85 0.94
CA SER A 67 5.23 -11.27 0.87
C SER A 67 6.74 -11.37 0.64
N PHE A 68 7.43 -12.09 1.53
CA PHE A 68 8.88 -12.13 1.58
C PHE A 68 9.43 -13.50 1.98
N ASN A 69 10.73 -13.66 1.77
CA ASN A 69 11.51 -14.78 2.28
C ASN A 69 12.63 -14.24 3.20
N LEU A 70 13.01 -15.01 4.20
CA LEU A 70 14.20 -14.72 5.00
C LEU A 70 15.40 -15.44 4.39
N GLU A 71 16.40 -14.67 3.99
CA GLU A 71 17.67 -15.18 3.50
C GLU A 71 18.77 -14.76 4.46
N SER A 72 19.54 -15.73 4.95
CA SER A 72 20.68 -15.45 5.82
C SER A 72 21.98 -15.71 5.07
N ARG A 73 22.89 -14.75 5.14
CA ARG A 73 24.26 -14.89 4.63
C ARG A 73 25.24 -14.77 5.78
N GLU A 74 26.22 -15.65 5.78
CA GLU A 74 27.34 -15.59 6.71
C GLU A 74 28.47 -14.78 6.07
N TYR A 75 28.98 -13.80 6.80
CA TYR A 75 30.14 -13.02 6.42
C TYR A 75 31.03 -12.82 7.64
N ASN A 76 32.24 -13.39 7.58
CA ASN A 76 33.27 -13.28 8.61
C ASN A 76 32.76 -13.73 10.00
N GLY A 77 32.09 -14.88 10.06
CA GLY A 77 31.52 -15.45 11.29
C GLY A 77 30.27 -14.74 11.80
N ARG A 78 29.78 -13.71 11.10
CA ARG A 78 28.55 -12.98 11.44
C ARG A 78 27.45 -13.32 10.45
N TRP A 79 26.25 -13.57 10.98
CA TRP A 79 25.08 -13.85 10.17
C TRP A 79 24.27 -12.58 9.96
N TYR A 80 23.92 -12.31 8.71
CA TYR A 80 23.09 -11.20 8.30
C TYR A 80 21.85 -11.76 7.64
N THR A 81 20.69 -11.43 8.19
CA THR A 81 19.40 -11.84 7.63
C THR A 81 18.81 -10.69 6.84
N GLU A 82 18.43 -10.97 5.61
CA GLU A 82 17.70 -10.07 4.73
C GLU A 82 16.26 -10.58 4.58
N ALA A 83 15.29 -9.69 4.77
CA ALA A 83 13.89 -9.95 4.46
C ALA A 83 13.63 -9.55 3.00
N ARG A 84 13.77 -10.52 2.10
CA ARG A 84 13.65 -10.29 0.66
C ARG A 84 12.19 -10.31 0.23
N ALA A 85 11.65 -9.15 -0.06
CA ALA A 85 10.30 -9.00 -0.57
C ALA A 85 10.25 -9.42 -2.05
N TRP A 86 9.32 -10.31 -2.38
CA TRP A 86 9.10 -10.79 -3.75
C TRP A 86 7.74 -10.37 -4.31
N ARG A 87 6.81 -9.94 -3.44
CA ARG A 87 5.53 -9.33 -3.81
C ARG A 87 5.13 -8.32 -2.74
N VAL A 88 4.57 -7.20 -3.20
CA VAL A 88 3.93 -6.19 -2.36
C VAL A 88 2.55 -5.95 -2.97
N ASP A 89 1.53 -5.99 -2.13
CA ASP A 89 0.15 -5.72 -2.52
C ASP A 89 -0.37 -4.53 -1.70
N ALA A 90 -1.21 -3.69 -2.30
CA ALA A 90 -1.95 -2.68 -1.55
C ALA A 90 -2.99 -3.41 -0.69
N VAL A 91 -3.13 -3.01 0.58
CA VAL A 91 -4.25 -3.43 1.40
C VAL A 91 -5.32 -2.36 1.24
N ASP A 92 -6.23 -2.60 0.30
CA ASP A 92 -7.36 -1.71 0.04
C ASP A 92 -8.16 -1.46 1.32
N THR A 93 -8.14 -0.21 1.79
CA THR A 93 -9.21 0.34 2.64
C THR A 93 -10.45 0.72 1.83
N ASN A 94 -10.46 0.41 0.52
CA ASN A 94 -11.57 0.73 -0.39
C ASN A 94 -12.12 -0.51 -1.11
N ALA A 95 -12.35 -1.59 -0.37
CA ALA A 95 -13.29 -2.62 -0.77
C ALA A 95 -14.75 -2.18 -0.53
N PHE A 96 -15.15 -0.98 -0.98
CA PHE A 96 -16.53 -0.53 -1.12
C PHE A 96 -16.57 0.80 -1.89
N ILE A 97 -16.66 0.75 -3.23
CA ILE A 97 -17.77 1.34 -4.00
C ILE A 97 -17.92 0.52 -5.29
N GLY A 98 -18.70 -0.56 -5.22
CA GLY A 98 -19.47 -1.02 -6.37
C GLY A 98 -20.78 -0.24 -6.39
N GLY A 99 -21.11 0.43 -7.48
CA GLY A 99 -22.44 1.02 -7.66
C GLY A 99 -22.54 2.18 -8.64
N SER A 100 -22.79 1.85 -9.90
CA SER A 100 -23.60 2.60 -10.88
C SER A 100 -23.23 4.05 -11.22
N GLU A 101 -22.63 4.20 -12.40
CA GLU A 101 -23.01 5.13 -13.48
C GLU A 101 -24.13 6.14 -13.15
N PRO A 102 -23.86 7.46 -13.11
CA PRO A 102 -24.93 8.45 -13.14
C PRO A 102 -25.38 8.65 -14.59
N THR A 103 -26.48 8.00 -14.96
CA THR A 103 -27.24 8.35 -16.17
C THR A 103 -27.74 9.78 -16.09
N HIS A 104 -27.43 10.54 -17.13
CA HIS A 104 -27.95 11.87 -17.43
C HIS A 104 -29.48 11.87 -17.53
N MET A 105 -30.15 12.84 -16.89
CA MET A 105 -31.39 13.42 -17.42
C MET A 105 -31.43 14.94 -17.12
N PRO A 106 -31.71 15.80 -18.12
CA PRO A 106 -31.97 17.21 -17.90
C PRO A 106 -33.47 17.44 -17.67
N SER A 107 -33.84 18.29 -16.73
CA SER A 107 -35.21 18.82 -16.62
C SER A 107 -35.19 20.21 -15.99
N SER A 108 -35.39 21.20 -16.87
CA SER A 108 -36.05 22.51 -16.80
C SER A 108 -36.20 23.27 -15.46
N PRO A 109 -36.07 24.62 -15.48
CA PRO A 109 -36.30 25.49 -14.32
C PRO A 109 -37.80 25.78 -14.15
N THR A 110 -38.29 26.10 -12.93
CA THR A 110 -39.37 27.10 -12.65
C THR A 110 -39.91 27.07 -11.19
N LEU A 111 -39.76 28.24 -10.54
CA LEU A 111 -40.55 28.94 -9.50
C LEU A 111 -40.58 28.52 -8.00
N PRO A 112 -40.56 29.52 -7.06
CA PRO A 112 -40.57 29.33 -5.60
C PRO A 112 -41.98 29.54 -4.97
N PRO A 113 -42.10 29.61 -3.63
CA PRO A 113 -42.88 28.70 -2.79
C PRO A 113 -44.37 29.11 -2.61
N ALA A 114 -45.24 28.14 -2.29
CA ALA A 114 -46.58 28.41 -1.79
C ALA A 114 -46.70 27.89 -0.35
N ASP A 115 -46.78 28.85 0.56
CA ASP A 115 -47.22 28.73 1.95
C ASP A 115 -48.68 28.23 1.98
N ASN A 116 -48.98 27.22 2.80
CA ASN A 116 -50.33 26.88 3.26
C ASN A 116 -50.19 26.04 4.53
N ASP A 117 -50.17 26.74 5.66
CA ASP A 117 -51.17 26.67 6.75
C ASP A 117 -51.85 25.34 7.10
N THR A 118 -52.32 25.30 8.34
CA THR A 118 -53.31 24.39 8.94
C THR A 118 -52.71 23.07 9.47
N ASP A 119 -52.35 23.01 10.76
CA ASP A 119 -53.28 22.81 11.90
C ASP A 119 -53.87 21.39 11.85
N ASP A 120 -53.52 20.57 12.86
CA ASP A 120 -54.41 19.62 13.56
C ASP A 120 -53.59 18.48 14.21
N LEU A 121 -53.24 18.65 15.48
CA LEU A 121 -52.92 17.53 16.37
C LEU A 121 -53.90 17.61 17.56
N PRO A 122 -54.92 16.73 17.60
CA PRO A 122 -55.90 16.75 18.68
C PRO A 122 -55.37 16.10 19.98
N PHE A 123 -55.62 16.85 21.06
CA PHE A 123 -55.80 16.57 22.50
C PHE A 123 -54.89 15.57 23.24
#